data_AF-A0A832L8H0-F1
#
_entry.id   AF-A0A832L8H0-F1
#
_cell.length_a   1.000
_cell.length_b   1.000
_cell.length_c   1.000
_cell.angle_alpha   90.00
_cell.angle_beta   90.00
_cell.angle_gamma   90.00
#
_symmetry.space_group_name_H-M   'P 1'
#
loop_
_entity.id
_entity.type
_entity.pdbx_description
1 polymer ?
#
loop_
_entity_poly.entity_id
_entity_poly.type
_entity_poly.pdbx_seq_one_letter_code
_entity_poly.pdbx_strand_id
1 'polypeptide(L)'
;MVWVKVSKNGETLGDAVLESNSTAWHYLDNDNVRLKACNVTDQKTLPLFGSLCSPEAEIVFETKKHIGDNVVLELDLDADKDEYLLDNDVIVDMELRNIGEVKTDKIRIDVDSDGLRVKEGAPENIILDKGSKKSYKLRFRFPDQIKEKYNITVNLNWADSSGEHFLSRDVEIGLIEPLEIYKNTGSEAFSGSRVYVTISVKNIQKRAVNVSLLDLPPATFELINGSVSADGLDSSSSDYLSWDFSLAPEEKKTFSYYIRSEQLGAHRVPQAHTYSDLCGKLYTEKSDSRNIITVYENISYVDYRNKTLTEVVLSSGDLLSAYLDENGSTLLDIWVENKSLDASLFIPAGTRLLDSQKEPLKAITIKEVDCPPLPGSLRLVGKCYGLEPVGAKLDLSGRLSLGLNNLIEGNFPAIYRYDENNSIWTLTDSTLNENKISANLSDFSVYAVLAEPPAEIKLNVKVVPS
;
A
#
# COMPACT_ATOMS: atom_id res chain seq x y z
N MET A 1 8.97 -0.30 -25.96
CA MET A 1 9.70 -1.12 -26.97
C MET A 1 11.15 -1.25 -26.52
N VAL A 2 11.79 -2.40 -26.71
CA VAL A 2 13.16 -2.70 -26.25
C VAL A 2 13.95 -3.29 -27.42
N TRP A 3 15.16 -2.80 -27.66
CA TRP A 3 16.07 -3.40 -28.66
C TRP A 3 16.99 -4.41 -27.97
N VAL A 4 17.03 -5.63 -28.48
CA VAL A 4 17.76 -6.76 -27.90
C VAL A 4 18.73 -7.33 -28.94
N LYS A 5 19.98 -7.57 -28.54
CA LYS A 5 20.99 -8.25 -29.35
C LYS A 5 21.36 -9.58 -28.70
N VAL A 6 21.28 -10.67 -29.46
CA VAL A 6 21.57 -12.03 -28.99
C VAL A 6 22.90 -12.51 -29.53
N SER A 7 23.74 -13.09 -28.67
CA SER A 7 25.03 -13.65 -29.06
C SER A 7 25.34 -14.95 -28.32
N LYS A 8 26.10 -15.84 -28.94
CA LYS A 8 26.57 -17.10 -28.35
C LYS A 8 28.08 -17.21 -28.57
N ASN A 9 28.84 -17.41 -27.50
CA ASN A 9 30.31 -17.50 -27.53
C ASN A 9 31.01 -16.32 -28.25
N GLY A 10 30.43 -15.11 -28.15
CA GLY A 10 30.97 -13.89 -28.78
C GLY A 10 30.52 -13.66 -30.23
N GLU A 11 29.86 -14.63 -30.87
CA GLU A 11 29.26 -14.47 -32.19
C GLU A 11 27.83 -13.96 -32.09
N THR A 12 27.49 -12.93 -32.87
CA THR A 12 26.14 -12.35 -32.89
C THR A 12 25.20 -13.27 -33.67
N LEU A 13 24.16 -13.78 -33.00
CA LEU A 13 23.11 -14.61 -33.61
C LEU A 13 22.03 -13.78 -34.29
N GLY A 14 21.85 -12.52 -33.86
CA GLY A 14 20.95 -11.54 -34.46
C GLY A 14 20.52 -10.46 -33.46
N ASP A 15 19.69 -9.53 -33.92
CA ASP A 15 19.10 -8.46 -33.13
C ASP A 15 17.62 -8.26 -33.48
N ALA A 16 16.85 -7.76 -32.52
CA ALA A 16 15.40 -7.58 -32.67
C ALA A 16 14.90 -6.40 -31.83
N VAL A 17 13.94 -5.65 -32.38
CA VAL A 17 13.17 -4.63 -31.64
C VAL A 17 11.87 -5.26 -31.18
N LEU A 18 11.66 -5.30 -29.87
CA LEU A 18 10.51 -5.96 -29.23
C LEU A 18 9.54 -4.93 -28.66
N GLU A 19 8.26 -5.10 -28.98
CA GLU A 19 7.20 -4.25 -28.44
C GLU A 19 6.64 -4.80 -27.12
N SER A 20 6.16 -3.90 -26.25
CA SER A 20 5.59 -4.28 -24.95
C SER A 20 4.34 -5.12 -25.16
N ASN A 21 4.26 -6.27 -24.49
CA ASN A 21 3.08 -7.16 -24.53
C ASN A 21 2.68 -7.57 -25.95
N SER A 22 3.63 -7.61 -26.88
CA SER A 22 3.39 -8.14 -28.21
C SER A 22 3.09 -9.64 -28.11
N THR A 23 2.06 -10.08 -28.84
CA THR A 23 1.74 -11.49 -28.99
C THR A 23 2.63 -12.18 -30.03
N ALA A 24 3.36 -11.41 -30.83
CA ALA A 24 4.24 -11.91 -31.88
C ALA A 24 5.63 -12.26 -31.33
N TRP A 25 6.07 -13.48 -31.64
CA TRP A 25 7.44 -13.92 -31.37
C TRP A 25 8.39 -13.40 -32.44
N HIS A 26 9.54 -12.92 -32.02
CA HIS A 26 10.67 -12.68 -32.92
C HIS A 26 11.57 -13.92 -32.93
N TYR A 27 11.87 -14.40 -34.13
CA TYR A 27 12.68 -15.59 -34.36
C TYR A 27 14.07 -15.20 -34.85
N LEU A 28 15.09 -15.80 -34.25
CA LEU A 28 16.49 -15.64 -34.59
C LEU A 28 17.14 -17.03 -34.74
N ASP A 29 18.33 -17.08 -35.33
CA ASP A 29 19.10 -18.32 -35.50
C ASP A 29 18.29 -19.44 -36.19
N ASN A 30 17.76 -19.17 -37.40
CA ASN A 30 16.94 -20.13 -38.18
C ASN A 30 15.79 -20.77 -37.36
N ASP A 31 15.04 -19.95 -36.63
CA ASP A 31 13.93 -20.36 -35.75
C ASP A 31 14.35 -21.27 -34.57
N ASN A 32 15.65 -21.34 -34.23
CA ASN A 32 16.13 -22.05 -33.05
C ASN A 32 16.00 -21.21 -31.79
N VAL A 33 15.95 -19.89 -31.93
CA VAL A 33 15.76 -18.95 -30.83
C VAL A 33 14.48 -18.17 -31.09
N ARG A 34 13.60 -18.09 -30.09
CA ARG A 34 12.48 -17.15 -30.11
C ARG A 34 12.45 -16.30 -28.85
N LEU A 35 12.08 -15.05 -29.02
CA LEU A 35 12.05 -14.06 -27.94
C LEU A 35 10.91 -13.07 -28.10
N LYS A 36 10.36 -12.62 -26.98
CA LYS A 36 9.36 -11.56 -26.89
C LYS A 36 9.57 -10.78 -25.59
N ALA A 37 9.11 -9.53 -25.57
CA ALA A 37 9.14 -8.71 -24.37
C ALA A 37 7.76 -8.70 -23.71
N CYS A 38 7.73 -9.00 -22.42
CA CYS A 38 6.56 -8.95 -21.56
C CYS A 38 6.77 -7.83 -20.52
N ASN A 39 5.69 -7.15 -20.15
CA ASN A 39 5.72 -6.14 -19.09
C ASN A 39 6.80 -5.06 -19.30
N VAL A 40 6.97 -4.58 -20.54
CA VAL A 40 7.87 -3.44 -20.77
C VAL A 40 7.18 -2.22 -20.21
N THR A 41 7.65 -1.80 -19.04
CA THR A 41 7.20 -0.59 -18.38
C THR A 41 7.97 0.58 -18.95
N ASP A 42 7.24 1.57 -19.45
CA ASP A 42 7.81 2.89 -19.69
C ASP A 42 7.69 3.67 -18.38
N GLN A 43 8.71 4.46 -18.06
CA GLN A 43 8.68 5.32 -16.88
C GLN A 43 7.48 6.31 -16.93
N LYS A 44 6.97 6.60 -18.14
CA LYS A 44 5.75 7.38 -18.39
C LYS A 44 4.44 6.71 -17.94
N THR A 45 4.43 5.38 -17.76
CA THR A 45 3.23 4.59 -17.43
C THR A 45 3.18 4.12 -15.99
N LEU A 46 4.21 4.42 -15.18
CA LEU A 46 4.27 4.06 -13.76
C LEU A 46 3.69 5.19 -12.88
N PRO A 47 2.95 4.86 -11.80
CA PRO A 47 2.37 5.87 -10.90
C PRO A 47 3.47 6.66 -10.14
N LEU A 48 3.29 7.98 -10.08
CA LEU A 48 4.28 8.99 -9.64
C LEU A 48 4.67 8.98 -8.14
N PHE A 49 4.05 8.14 -7.31
CA PHE A 49 4.43 8.02 -5.90
C PHE A 49 5.19 6.70 -5.66
N GLY A 50 6.50 6.76 -5.93
CA GLY A 50 7.39 5.62 -5.73
C GLY A 50 8.61 5.71 -6.62
N SER A 51 9.51 6.66 -6.34
CA SER A 51 10.84 6.77 -6.96
C SER A 51 11.77 5.60 -6.56
N LEU A 52 11.34 4.36 -6.81
CA LEU A 52 12.13 3.14 -6.58
C LEU A 52 12.02 2.11 -7.71
N CYS A 53 11.04 2.21 -8.62
CA CYS A 53 10.91 1.24 -9.71
C CYS A 53 11.65 1.74 -10.96
N SER A 54 12.68 1.00 -11.37
CA SER A 54 13.32 1.17 -12.68
C SER A 54 12.37 0.64 -13.76
N PRO A 55 12.38 1.17 -15.00
CA PRO A 55 11.67 0.50 -16.07
C PRO A 55 12.25 -0.90 -16.24
N GLU A 56 11.37 -1.86 -16.08
CA GLU A 56 11.65 -3.27 -16.17
C GLU A 56 11.09 -3.77 -17.50
N ALA A 57 11.84 -4.67 -18.12
CA ALA A 57 11.39 -5.44 -19.25
C ALA A 57 11.70 -6.89 -18.94
N GLU A 58 10.66 -7.71 -18.91
CA GLU A 58 10.80 -9.15 -18.81
C GLU A 58 10.98 -9.70 -20.22
N ILE A 59 12.09 -10.39 -20.48
CA ILE A 59 12.34 -11.01 -21.78
C ILE A 59 12.18 -12.51 -21.62
N VAL A 60 11.17 -13.06 -22.29
CA VAL A 60 11.00 -14.51 -22.37
C VAL A 60 11.84 -15.01 -23.53
N PHE A 61 12.81 -15.87 -23.22
CA PHE A 61 13.76 -16.44 -24.15
C PHE A 61 13.58 -17.96 -24.20
N GLU A 62 13.38 -18.50 -25.39
CA GLU A 62 13.25 -19.93 -25.59
C GLU A 62 14.15 -20.41 -26.72
N THR A 63 14.91 -21.46 -26.45
CA THR A 63 15.70 -22.18 -27.46
C THR A 63 15.03 -23.49 -27.79
N LYS A 64 15.00 -23.87 -29.08
CA LYS A 64 14.77 -25.26 -29.45
C LYS A 64 15.89 -26.10 -28.84
N LYS A 65 15.55 -26.87 -27.81
CA LYS A 65 16.45 -27.86 -27.25
C LYS A 65 16.72 -28.86 -28.38
N HIS A 66 17.96 -28.90 -28.88
CA HIS A 66 18.40 -30.02 -29.70
C HIS A 66 18.37 -31.24 -28.77
N ILE A 67 17.28 -32.01 -28.84
CA ILE A 67 17.16 -33.28 -28.13
C ILE A 67 18.13 -34.22 -28.86
N GLY A 68 19.36 -34.27 -28.38
CA GLY A 68 20.20 -35.43 -28.63
C GLY A 68 19.58 -36.60 -27.89
N ASP A 69 18.96 -37.52 -28.62
CA ASP A 69 18.70 -38.96 -28.41
C ASP A 69 18.71 -39.59 -26.99
N ASN A 70 18.48 -38.83 -25.92
CA ASN A 70 18.29 -39.37 -24.58
C ASN A 70 16.83 -39.18 -24.15
N VAL A 71 16.18 -40.34 -24.11
CA VAL A 71 14.85 -40.67 -23.61
C VAL A 71 14.51 -39.92 -22.31
N VAL A 72 13.38 -39.22 -22.26
CA VAL A 72 12.85 -38.62 -21.01
C VAL A 72 11.33 -38.69 -20.99
N LEU A 73 10.74 -39.18 -19.89
CA LEU A 73 9.36 -38.86 -19.52
C LEU A 73 9.35 -37.48 -18.84
N GLU A 74 8.39 -36.62 -19.15
CA GLU A 74 8.19 -35.37 -18.44
C GLU A 74 6.99 -35.50 -17.51
N LEU A 75 7.16 -35.04 -16.26
CA LEU A 75 6.13 -34.99 -15.23
C LEU A 75 5.99 -33.55 -14.77
N ASP A 76 4.79 -33.01 -14.97
CA ASP A 76 4.35 -31.73 -14.45
C ASP A 76 3.33 -31.99 -13.33
N LEU A 77 3.46 -31.25 -12.23
CA LEU A 77 2.63 -31.40 -11.03
C LEU A 77 2.32 -30.01 -10.50
N ASP A 78 1.04 -29.63 -10.52
CA ASP A 78 0.59 -28.30 -10.11
C ASP A 78 -0.61 -28.42 -9.16
N ALA A 79 -0.53 -27.77 -8.00
CA ALA A 79 -1.67 -27.61 -7.12
C ALA A 79 -2.61 -26.53 -7.67
N ASP A 80 -3.91 -26.67 -7.47
CA ASP A 80 -4.87 -25.66 -7.91
C ASP A 80 -4.79 -24.36 -7.08
N LYS A 81 -4.16 -24.42 -5.90
CA LYS A 81 -3.91 -23.31 -4.97
C LYS A 81 -2.63 -23.57 -4.17
N ASP A 82 -2.01 -22.50 -3.70
CA ASP A 82 -0.85 -22.58 -2.80
C ASP A 82 -1.28 -22.91 -1.36
N GLU A 83 -2.44 -22.39 -0.93
CA GLU A 83 -2.95 -22.55 0.43
C GLU A 83 -4.44 -22.93 0.45
N TYR A 84 -4.83 -23.73 1.46
CA TYR A 84 -6.17 -24.28 1.60
C TYR A 84 -6.77 -24.04 2.98
N LEU A 85 -8.10 -23.92 3.05
CA LEU A 85 -8.86 -24.10 4.30
C LEU A 85 -8.92 -25.60 4.63
N LEU A 86 -9.03 -25.91 5.91
CA LEU A 86 -8.97 -27.30 6.42
C LEU A 86 -10.00 -28.25 5.79
N ASP A 87 -11.21 -27.76 5.53
CA ASP A 87 -12.29 -28.58 4.96
C ASP A 87 -12.34 -28.51 3.42
N ASN A 88 -11.38 -27.86 2.76
CA ASN A 88 -11.26 -27.90 1.31
C ASN A 88 -10.68 -29.26 0.87
N ASP A 89 -11.09 -29.69 -0.32
CA ASP A 89 -10.37 -30.75 -1.02
C ASP A 89 -9.10 -30.13 -1.62
N VAL A 90 -7.94 -30.74 -1.37
CA VAL A 90 -6.67 -30.39 -2.00
C VAL A 90 -6.64 -31.04 -3.37
N ILE A 91 -6.43 -30.26 -4.42
CA ILE A 91 -6.49 -30.72 -5.80
C ILE A 91 -5.12 -30.49 -6.43
N VAL A 92 -4.54 -31.58 -6.96
CA VAL A 92 -3.28 -31.53 -7.69
C VAL A 92 -3.48 -32.10 -9.08
N ASP A 93 -3.23 -31.30 -10.09
CA ASP A 93 -3.26 -31.70 -11.48
C ASP A 93 -1.88 -32.26 -11.85
N MET A 94 -1.87 -33.51 -12.31
CA MET A 94 -0.67 -34.23 -12.73
C MET A 94 -0.72 -34.44 -14.24
N GLU A 95 0.32 -34.03 -14.97
CA GLU A 95 0.44 -34.32 -16.39
C GLU A 95 1.73 -35.08 -16.69
N LEU A 96 1.57 -36.27 -17.28
CA LEU A 96 2.68 -37.12 -17.71
C LEU A 96 2.76 -37.11 -19.24
N ARG A 97 3.93 -36.79 -19.79
CA ARG A 97 4.20 -36.74 -21.23
C ARG A 97 5.32 -37.70 -21.60
N ASN A 98 5.10 -38.49 -22.66
CA ASN A 98 6.14 -39.30 -23.27
C ASN A 98 6.74 -38.55 -24.47
N ILE A 99 7.79 -37.78 -24.22
CA ILE A 99 8.48 -37.00 -25.26
C ILE A 99 9.59 -37.79 -25.97
N GLY A 100 9.83 -39.04 -25.55
CA GLY A 100 10.88 -39.92 -26.07
C GLY A 100 10.37 -41.20 -26.72
N GLU A 101 11.27 -42.14 -26.98
CA GLU A 101 10.92 -43.51 -27.44
C GLU A 101 10.74 -44.47 -26.25
N VAL A 102 10.12 -44.04 -25.16
CA VAL A 102 9.83 -44.96 -24.05
C VAL A 102 8.85 -46.01 -24.56
N LYS A 103 9.36 -47.18 -24.93
CA LYS A 103 8.62 -48.40 -25.26
C LYS A 103 8.59 -49.29 -24.02
N THR A 104 7.93 -48.81 -22.97
CA THR A 104 7.67 -49.62 -21.78
C THR A 104 6.20 -50.03 -21.76
N ASP A 105 5.97 -51.31 -21.50
CA ASP A 105 4.62 -51.86 -21.36
C ASP A 105 3.98 -51.43 -20.02
N LYS A 106 4.76 -50.88 -19.07
CA LYS A 106 4.29 -50.38 -17.77
C LYS A 106 5.18 -49.27 -17.20
N ILE A 107 4.63 -48.07 -17.05
CA ILE A 107 5.15 -47.02 -16.17
C ILE A 107 4.45 -47.17 -14.83
N ARG A 108 5.22 -47.31 -13.73
CA ARG A 108 4.68 -47.40 -12.38
C ARG A 108 4.62 -46.02 -11.74
N ILE A 109 3.46 -45.65 -11.24
CA ILE A 109 3.24 -44.42 -10.47
C ILE A 109 3.04 -44.77 -9.00
N ASP A 110 3.77 -44.08 -8.15
CA ASP A 110 3.59 -44.10 -6.70
C ASP A 110 3.36 -42.66 -6.21
N VAL A 111 2.34 -42.45 -5.39
CA VAL A 111 1.94 -41.12 -4.90
C VAL A 111 2.02 -41.15 -3.37
N ASP A 112 3.00 -40.45 -2.84
CA ASP A 112 3.09 -40.18 -1.40
C ASP A 112 2.28 -38.93 -1.08
N SER A 113 1.21 -39.10 -0.30
CA SER A 113 0.33 -38.02 0.13
C SER A 113 0.80 -37.33 1.42
N ASP A 114 1.90 -37.82 2.02
CA ASP A 114 2.54 -37.21 3.18
C ASP A 114 1.57 -36.99 4.35
N GLY A 115 0.70 -37.98 4.56
CA GLY A 115 -0.32 -38.01 5.62
C GLY A 115 -1.68 -37.44 5.24
N LEU A 116 -1.85 -36.84 4.05
CA LEU A 116 -3.17 -36.45 3.55
C LEU A 116 -4.02 -37.68 3.21
N ARG A 117 -5.33 -37.60 3.44
CA ARG A 117 -6.28 -38.66 3.11
C ARG A 117 -6.59 -38.62 1.61
N VAL A 118 -6.17 -39.65 0.88
CA VAL A 118 -6.42 -39.76 -0.57
C VAL A 118 -7.91 -40.02 -0.84
N LYS A 119 -8.52 -39.18 -1.68
CA LYS A 119 -9.87 -39.37 -2.22
C LYS A 119 -9.86 -39.92 -3.64
N GLU A 120 -8.98 -39.35 -4.47
CA GLU A 120 -8.82 -39.71 -5.87
C GLU A 120 -7.31 -39.73 -6.14
N GLY A 121 -6.78 -40.90 -6.51
CA GLY A 121 -5.35 -41.10 -6.74
C GLY A 121 -5.04 -41.36 -8.22
N ALA A 122 -3.75 -41.47 -8.54
CA ALA A 122 -3.29 -41.94 -9.84
C ALA A 122 -3.43 -43.47 -9.94
N PRO A 123 -3.65 -44.03 -11.15
CA PRO A 123 -3.51 -45.47 -11.35
C PRO A 123 -2.05 -45.89 -11.14
N GLU A 124 -1.83 -47.02 -10.47
CA GLU A 124 -0.48 -47.53 -10.16
C GLU A 124 0.33 -47.87 -11.42
N ASN A 125 -0.34 -48.27 -12.51
CA ASN A 125 0.31 -48.65 -13.76
C ASN A 125 -0.31 -47.93 -14.95
N ILE A 126 0.54 -47.37 -15.81
CA ILE A 126 0.13 -46.62 -16.99
C ILE A 126 0.89 -47.10 -18.22
N ILE A 127 0.16 -47.19 -19.33
CA ILE A 127 0.71 -47.31 -20.68
C ILE A 127 0.62 -45.93 -21.33
N LEU A 128 1.72 -45.44 -21.90
CA LEU A 128 1.78 -44.12 -22.53
C LEU A 128 2.57 -44.20 -23.85
N ASP A 129 1.86 -44.09 -24.96
CA ASP A 129 2.47 -44.16 -26.28
C ASP A 129 3.38 -42.96 -26.56
N LYS A 130 4.34 -43.13 -27.47
CA LYS A 130 5.26 -42.06 -27.90
C LYS A 130 4.48 -40.83 -28.37
N GLY A 131 4.87 -39.65 -27.87
CA GLY A 131 4.22 -38.37 -28.18
C GLY A 131 2.85 -38.17 -27.54
N SER A 132 2.37 -39.14 -26.74
CA SER A 132 1.11 -39.03 -26.02
C SER A 132 1.31 -38.42 -24.63
N LYS A 133 0.21 -37.90 -24.10
CA LYS A 133 0.13 -37.38 -22.74
C LYS A 133 -1.07 -37.98 -22.00
N LYS A 134 -0.95 -38.07 -20.69
CA LYS A 134 -2.06 -38.42 -19.78
C LYS A 134 -2.08 -37.45 -18.63
N SER A 135 -3.29 -37.03 -18.28
CA SER A 135 -3.53 -36.10 -17.18
C SER A 135 -4.42 -36.76 -16.14
N TYR A 136 -4.09 -36.55 -14.87
CA TYR A 136 -4.84 -37.07 -13.74
C TYR A 136 -5.09 -35.95 -12.74
N LYS A 137 -6.26 -36.01 -12.13
CA LYS A 137 -6.66 -35.09 -11.08
C LYS A 137 -6.60 -35.82 -9.75
N LEU A 138 -5.59 -35.52 -8.96
CA LEU A 138 -5.42 -36.08 -7.63
C LEU A 138 -6.22 -35.24 -6.63
N ARG A 139 -6.95 -35.90 -5.74
CA ARG A 139 -7.73 -35.23 -4.70
C ARG A 139 -7.39 -35.79 -3.33
N PHE A 140 -7.13 -34.90 -2.40
CA PHE A 140 -6.79 -35.23 -1.02
C PHE A 140 -7.64 -34.43 -0.03
N ARG A 141 -7.65 -34.87 1.22
CA ARG A 141 -8.23 -34.16 2.35
C ARG A 141 -7.26 -34.12 3.51
N PHE A 142 -7.31 -33.03 4.27
CA PHE A 142 -6.58 -32.95 5.51
C PHE A 142 -7.06 -34.01 6.52
N PRO A 143 -6.13 -34.64 7.27
CA PRO A 143 -6.45 -35.53 8.37
C PRO A 143 -7.04 -34.75 9.57
N ASP A 144 -7.50 -35.50 10.59
CA ASP A 144 -8.08 -34.89 11.79
C ASP A 144 -7.03 -34.20 12.68
N GLN A 145 -5.78 -34.64 12.62
CA GLN A 145 -4.63 -33.97 13.24
C GLN A 145 -3.73 -33.42 12.15
N ILE A 146 -3.53 -32.12 12.14
CA ILE A 146 -2.80 -31.46 11.06
C ILE A 146 -1.33 -31.18 11.42
N LYS A 147 -0.51 -31.08 10.37
CA LYS A 147 0.86 -30.56 10.42
C LYS A 147 0.97 -29.25 9.63
N GLU A 148 2.13 -28.61 9.75
CA GLU A 148 2.39 -27.26 9.22
C GLU A 148 2.40 -27.20 7.69
N LYS A 149 3.01 -28.21 7.05
CA LYS A 149 3.16 -28.30 5.60
C LYS A 149 3.04 -29.76 5.16
N TYR A 150 2.47 -29.98 3.98
CA TYR A 150 2.36 -31.29 3.35
C TYR A 150 3.03 -31.23 1.99
N ASN A 151 3.76 -32.28 1.61
CA ASN A 151 4.38 -32.39 0.30
C ASN A 151 3.81 -33.61 -0.43
N ILE A 152 3.03 -33.37 -1.48
CA ILE A 152 2.55 -34.47 -2.32
C ILE A 152 3.65 -34.82 -3.30
N THR A 153 4.21 -36.03 -3.18
CA THR A 153 5.31 -36.49 -4.03
C THR A 153 4.82 -37.56 -4.99
N VAL A 154 5.05 -37.36 -6.28
CA VAL A 154 4.76 -38.34 -7.32
C VAL A 154 6.08 -38.93 -7.81
N ASN A 155 6.19 -40.24 -7.68
CA ASN A 155 7.33 -41.04 -8.09
C ASN A 155 6.96 -41.90 -9.29
N LEU A 156 7.76 -41.81 -10.35
CA LEU A 156 7.63 -42.59 -11.57
C LEU A 156 8.80 -43.54 -11.68
N ASN A 157 8.51 -44.80 -11.93
CA ASN A 157 9.50 -45.84 -12.19
C ASN A 157 9.18 -46.53 -13.50
N TRP A 158 10.15 -46.68 -14.38
CA TRP A 158 10.01 -47.48 -15.61
C TRP A 158 11.30 -48.18 -15.96
N ALA A 159 11.21 -49.24 -16.77
CA ALA A 159 12.35 -49.94 -17.32
C ALA A 159 12.22 -50.00 -18.85
N ASP A 160 13.31 -49.76 -19.54
CA ASP A 160 13.42 -49.93 -20.99
C ASP A 160 14.75 -50.59 -21.37
N SER A 161 15.07 -50.65 -22.67
CA SER A 161 16.31 -51.25 -23.18
C SER A 161 17.60 -50.57 -22.69
N SER A 162 17.50 -49.37 -22.12
CA SER A 162 18.64 -48.64 -21.54
C SER A 162 18.80 -48.82 -20.03
N GLY A 163 17.82 -49.44 -19.35
CA GLY A 163 17.88 -49.77 -17.94
C GLY A 163 16.61 -49.40 -17.16
N GLU A 164 16.73 -49.36 -15.84
CA GLU A 164 15.71 -48.82 -14.93
C GLU A 164 15.89 -47.32 -14.76
N HIS A 165 14.78 -46.59 -14.72
CA HIS A 165 14.74 -45.15 -14.64
C HIS A 165 13.75 -44.69 -13.57
N PHE A 166 14.03 -43.52 -13.02
CA PHE A 166 13.25 -42.90 -11.95
C PHE A 166 13.08 -41.40 -12.20
N LEU A 167 11.87 -40.89 -11.94
CA LEU A 167 11.55 -39.47 -11.95
C LEU A 167 10.68 -39.15 -10.74
N SER A 168 10.99 -38.07 -10.02
CA SER A 168 10.22 -37.63 -8.87
C SER A 168 9.91 -36.14 -9.01
N ARG A 169 8.67 -35.77 -8.64
CA ARG A 169 8.22 -34.39 -8.52
C ARG A 169 7.37 -34.25 -7.27
N ASP A 170 7.53 -33.14 -6.58
CA ASP A 170 6.74 -32.79 -5.42
C ASP A 170 6.05 -31.44 -5.60
N VAL A 171 4.95 -31.27 -4.87
CA VAL A 171 4.26 -29.99 -4.72
C VAL A 171 3.96 -29.76 -3.23
N GLU A 172 4.30 -28.57 -2.76
CA GLU A 172 4.05 -28.13 -1.39
C GLU A 172 2.61 -27.63 -1.24
N ILE A 173 1.95 -28.05 -0.17
CA ILE A 173 0.57 -27.70 0.16
C ILE A 173 0.55 -26.98 1.51
N GLY A 174 0.17 -25.70 1.47
CA GLY A 174 -0.02 -24.86 2.66
C GLY A 174 -1.44 -24.91 3.23
N LEU A 175 -1.56 -24.66 4.54
CA LEU A 175 -2.84 -24.39 5.18
C LEU A 175 -2.92 -22.90 5.52
N ILE A 176 -4.04 -22.28 5.17
CA ILE A 176 -4.31 -20.89 5.54
C ILE A 176 -4.37 -20.81 7.08
N GLU A 177 -3.75 -19.79 7.67
CA GLU A 177 -3.82 -19.52 9.10
C GLU A 177 -5.29 -19.38 9.58
N PRO A 178 -5.62 -19.79 10.81
CA PRO A 178 -7.01 -19.88 11.22
C PRO A 178 -7.73 -18.55 11.44
N LEU A 179 -7.00 -17.47 11.76
CA LEU A 179 -7.58 -16.22 12.25
C LEU A 179 -7.15 -15.00 11.43
N GLU A 180 -8.08 -14.07 11.26
CA GLU A 180 -7.81 -12.69 10.87
C GLU A 180 -7.93 -11.78 12.09
N ILE A 181 -6.92 -10.95 12.34
CA ILE A 181 -6.84 -10.10 13.54
C ILE A 181 -6.63 -8.65 13.14
N TYR A 182 -7.52 -7.79 13.60
CA TYR A 182 -7.48 -6.35 13.34
C TYR A 182 -7.41 -5.57 14.64
N LYS A 183 -6.47 -4.62 14.75
CA LYS A 183 -6.37 -3.73 15.92
C LYS A 183 -6.40 -2.27 15.51
N ASN A 184 -7.30 -1.49 16.11
CA ASN A 184 -7.46 -0.06 15.87
C ASN A 184 -7.42 0.74 17.16
N THR A 185 -6.73 1.87 17.14
CA THR A 185 -6.54 2.77 18.28
C THR A 185 -6.81 4.24 17.94
N GLY A 186 -7.24 4.54 16.70
CA GLY A 186 -7.15 5.90 16.16
C GLY A 186 -5.70 6.34 15.91
N SER A 187 -5.52 7.45 15.17
CA SER A 187 -4.21 8.02 14.84
C SER A 187 -3.81 9.19 15.76
N GLU A 188 -4.77 9.76 16.49
CA GLU A 188 -4.58 11.00 17.26
C GLU A 188 -5.23 10.91 18.63
N ALA A 189 -4.58 11.52 19.61
CA ALA A 189 -5.05 11.62 20.99
C ALA A 189 -4.63 12.97 21.58
N PHE A 190 -5.31 13.40 22.63
CA PHE A 190 -4.90 14.56 23.42
C PHE A 190 -4.37 14.10 24.77
N SER A 191 -3.39 14.83 25.30
CA SER A 191 -2.80 14.59 26.61
C SER A 191 -3.89 14.49 27.68
N GLY A 192 -3.88 13.39 28.44
CA GLY A 192 -4.85 13.11 29.50
C GLY A 192 -6.24 12.65 29.02
N SER A 193 -6.51 12.63 27.72
CA SER A 193 -7.77 12.16 27.16
C SER A 193 -7.80 10.64 26.97
N ARG A 194 -9.03 10.07 26.99
CA ARG A 194 -9.24 8.64 26.74
C ARG A 194 -9.12 8.33 25.25
N VAL A 195 -8.33 7.34 24.91
CA VAL A 195 -8.22 6.75 23.58
C VAL A 195 -8.91 5.40 23.60
N TYR A 196 -9.75 5.15 22.60
CA TYR A 196 -10.51 3.91 22.47
C TYR A 196 -9.76 2.93 21.58
N VAL A 197 -9.52 1.72 22.09
CA VAL A 197 -8.87 0.63 21.36
C VAL A 197 -9.89 -0.46 21.07
N THR A 198 -9.88 -0.96 19.85
CA THR A 198 -10.66 -2.13 19.44
C THR A 198 -9.76 -3.20 18.84
N ILE A 199 -10.02 -4.45 19.21
CA ILE A 199 -9.38 -5.63 18.62
C ILE A 199 -10.49 -6.53 18.11
N SER A 200 -10.45 -6.89 16.84
CA SER A 200 -11.35 -7.86 16.24
C SER A 200 -10.60 -9.12 15.87
N VAL A 201 -11.12 -10.28 16.25
CA VAL A 201 -10.60 -11.59 15.85
C VAL A 201 -11.71 -12.33 15.09
N LYS A 202 -11.43 -12.76 13.87
CA LYS A 202 -12.35 -13.52 13.04
C LYS A 202 -11.76 -14.89 12.75
N ASN A 203 -12.56 -15.94 12.94
CA ASN A 203 -12.23 -17.28 12.48
C ASN A 203 -12.59 -17.41 10.99
N ILE A 204 -11.61 -17.72 10.14
CA ILE A 204 -11.82 -17.93 8.70
C ILE A 204 -11.87 -19.41 8.31
N GLN A 205 -11.72 -20.31 9.30
CA GLN A 205 -11.86 -21.75 9.11
C GLN A 205 -13.31 -22.18 9.23
N LYS A 206 -13.60 -23.33 8.63
CA LYS A 206 -14.91 -24.00 8.74
C LYS A 206 -15.07 -24.83 10.02
N ARG A 207 -14.09 -24.79 10.92
CA ARG A 207 -14.11 -25.45 12.22
C ARG A 207 -13.95 -24.44 13.34
N ALA A 208 -14.45 -24.81 14.52
CA ALA A 208 -14.26 -23.98 15.71
C ALA A 208 -12.79 -23.94 16.12
N VAL A 209 -12.35 -22.78 16.61
CA VAL A 209 -10.96 -22.54 17.03
C VAL A 209 -10.97 -21.98 18.45
N ASN A 210 -10.11 -22.53 19.30
CA ASN A 210 -9.87 -21.98 20.64
C ASN A 210 -8.76 -20.94 20.53
N VAL A 211 -8.99 -19.76 21.09
CA VAL A 211 -8.15 -18.58 20.92
C VAL A 211 -7.80 -17.99 22.28
N SER A 212 -6.50 -17.76 22.50
CA SER A 212 -5.96 -16.93 23.56
C SER A 212 -5.45 -15.64 22.95
N LEU A 213 -6.15 -14.53 23.17
CA LEU A 213 -5.80 -13.20 22.69
C LEU A 213 -5.05 -12.43 23.78
N LEU A 214 -3.83 -12.00 23.46
CA LEU A 214 -3.00 -11.13 24.30
C LEU A 214 -2.82 -9.77 23.65
N ASP A 215 -2.93 -8.71 24.44
CA ASP A 215 -2.62 -7.38 23.98
C ASP A 215 -1.87 -6.55 25.02
N LEU A 216 -1.00 -5.66 24.53
CA LEU A 216 -0.22 -4.74 25.34
C LEU A 216 -0.61 -3.30 25.00
N PRO A 217 -0.93 -2.46 26.00
CA PRO A 217 -1.03 -1.02 25.77
C PRO A 217 0.35 -0.47 25.36
N PRO A 218 0.41 0.63 24.59
CA PRO A 218 1.68 1.30 24.33
C PRO A 218 2.37 1.69 25.65
N ALA A 219 3.71 1.60 25.70
CA ALA A 219 4.48 1.75 26.95
C ALA A 219 4.26 3.08 27.70
N THR A 220 3.86 4.14 26.99
CA THR A 220 3.61 5.48 27.53
C THR A 220 2.15 5.70 27.91
N PHE A 221 1.30 4.69 27.77
CA PHE A 221 -0.14 4.75 28.01
C PHE A 221 -0.53 3.89 29.21
N GLU A 222 -1.42 4.44 30.03
CA GLU A 222 -2.09 3.75 31.13
C GLU A 222 -3.42 3.16 30.66
N LEU A 223 -3.76 1.97 31.14
CA LEU A 223 -5.05 1.35 30.92
C LEU A 223 -6.12 1.99 31.83
N ILE A 224 -7.28 2.35 31.27
CA ILE A 224 -8.40 2.92 32.03
C ILE A 224 -9.51 1.89 32.15
N ASN A 225 -9.80 1.45 33.38
CA ASN A 225 -10.86 0.49 33.73
C ASN A 225 -10.81 -0.83 32.94
N GLY A 226 -9.69 -1.55 33.00
CA GLY A 226 -9.63 -2.92 32.51
C GLY A 226 -10.42 -3.86 33.43
N SER A 227 -11.60 -4.30 33.02
CA SER A 227 -12.21 -5.48 33.64
C SER A 227 -11.46 -6.72 33.14
N VAL A 228 -10.45 -7.14 33.90
CA VAL A 228 -9.84 -8.45 33.77
C VAL A 228 -10.86 -9.45 34.31
N SER A 229 -11.59 -10.15 33.44
CA SER A 229 -12.34 -11.35 33.85
C SER A 229 -11.34 -12.50 34.01
N ALA A 230 -10.57 -12.46 35.09
CA ALA A 230 -9.79 -13.60 35.56
C ALA A 230 -10.72 -14.46 36.42
N ASP A 231 -11.42 -15.39 35.80
CA ASP A 231 -11.87 -16.58 36.53
C ASP A 231 -10.63 -17.46 36.72
N GLY A 232 -9.98 -17.30 37.88
CA GLY A 232 -8.97 -18.25 38.36
C GLY A 232 -7.54 -17.72 38.48
N LEU A 233 -7.15 -17.53 39.74
CA LEU A 233 -5.79 -17.44 40.31
C LEU A 233 -4.98 -16.14 40.19
N ASP A 234 -4.84 -15.55 41.39
CA ASP A 234 -3.73 -14.77 41.94
C ASP A 234 -3.30 -13.44 41.31
N SER A 235 -3.47 -12.43 42.17
CA SER A 235 -2.98 -11.07 42.08
C SER A 235 -1.47 -11.00 41.89
N SER A 236 -1.04 -10.90 40.64
CA SER A 236 0.16 -10.17 40.24
C SER A 236 -0.21 -9.36 39.01
N SER A 237 0.00 -8.04 39.05
CA SER A 237 -0.35 -7.09 38.01
C SER A 237 0.12 -7.56 36.63
N SER A 238 -0.78 -8.08 35.80
CA SER A 238 -0.47 -8.32 34.40
C SER A 238 -0.52 -6.98 33.67
N ASP A 239 0.63 -6.48 33.20
CA ASP A 239 0.74 -5.29 32.34
C ASP A 239 0.13 -5.50 30.93
N TYR A 240 -0.60 -6.59 30.73
CA TYR A 240 -1.20 -7.02 29.48
C TYR A 240 -2.66 -7.43 29.69
N LEU A 241 -3.43 -7.33 28.60
CA LEU A 241 -4.80 -7.79 28.50
C LEU A 241 -4.81 -9.21 27.93
N SER A 242 -5.65 -10.08 28.48
CA SER A 242 -5.79 -11.48 28.05
C SER A 242 -7.26 -11.86 27.95
N TRP A 243 -7.63 -12.54 26.88
CA TRP A 243 -8.95 -13.11 26.69
C TRP A 243 -8.86 -14.51 26.09
N ASP A 244 -9.51 -15.47 26.75
CA ASP A 244 -9.65 -16.83 26.24
C ASP A 244 -11.09 -17.05 25.79
N PHE A 245 -11.26 -17.50 24.55
CA PHE A 245 -12.57 -17.74 23.96
C PHE A 245 -12.50 -18.75 22.82
N SER A 246 -13.66 -19.33 22.49
CA SER A 246 -13.81 -20.13 21.28
C SER A 246 -14.58 -19.31 20.23
N LEU A 247 -14.21 -19.49 18.96
CA LEU A 247 -14.89 -18.93 17.80
C LEU A 247 -15.47 -20.07 16.96
N ALA A 248 -16.77 -20.04 16.73
CA ALA A 248 -17.43 -20.87 15.74
C ALA A 248 -16.94 -20.52 14.31
N PRO A 249 -17.20 -21.38 13.31
CA PRO A 249 -16.87 -21.08 11.91
C PRO A 249 -17.41 -19.72 11.47
N GLU A 250 -16.58 -18.91 10.82
CA GLU A 250 -16.89 -17.54 10.37
C GLU A 250 -17.26 -16.53 11.48
N GLU A 251 -17.20 -16.92 12.76
CA GLU A 251 -17.52 -16.04 13.87
C GLU A 251 -16.45 -14.96 14.03
N LYS A 252 -16.89 -13.73 14.31
CA LYS A 252 -16.05 -12.59 14.65
C LYS A 252 -16.40 -12.09 16.05
N LYS A 253 -15.40 -11.95 16.91
CA LYS A 253 -15.54 -11.26 18.20
C LYS A 253 -14.71 -9.98 18.22
N THR A 254 -15.26 -8.94 18.84
CA THR A 254 -14.61 -7.65 19.00
C THR A 254 -14.50 -7.30 20.48
N PHE A 255 -13.29 -7.01 20.91
CA PHE A 255 -12.95 -6.54 22.25
C PHE A 255 -12.62 -5.06 22.19
N SER A 256 -12.89 -4.34 23.28
CA SER A 256 -12.52 -2.93 23.37
C SER A 256 -12.11 -2.53 24.77
N TYR A 257 -11.23 -1.54 24.83
CA TYR A 257 -10.72 -0.99 26.09
C TYR A 257 -10.27 0.47 25.87
N TYR A 258 -10.00 1.17 26.97
CA TYR A 258 -9.54 2.56 26.93
C TYR A 258 -8.13 2.69 27.47
N ILE A 259 -7.33 3.54 26.83
CA ILE A 259 -5.98 3.91 27.28
C ILE A 259 -5.85 5.43 27.36
N ARG A 260 -4.87 5.93 28.09
CA ARG A 260 -4.56 7.37 28.19
C ARG A 260 -3.07 7.59 28.35
N SER A 261 -2.54 8.64 27.75
CA SER A 261 -1.18 9.11 27.99
C SER A 261 -1.17 10.61 28.25
N GLU A 262 -0.31 11.04 29.15
CA GLU A 262 0.02 12.47 29.33
C GLU A 262 1.21 12.87 28.43
N GLN A 263 1.96 11.89 27.91
CA GLN A 263 3.20 12.13 27.19
C GLN A 263 2.92 12.52 25.73
N LEU A 264 3.39 13.69 25.33
CA LEU A 264 3.23 14.22 23.98
C LEU A 264 4.10 13.46 22.96
N GLY A 265 3.69 13.53 21.70
CA GLY A 265 4.44 13.00 20.55
C GLY A 265 3.88 11.70 19.97
N ALA A 266 4.62 11.11 19.04
CA ALA A 266 4.22 9.89 18.34
C ALA A 266 4.58 8.63 19.14
N HIS A 267 3.60 7.77 19.37
CA HIS A 267 3.74 6.53 20.13
C HIS A 267 3.37 5.32 19.29
N ARG A 268 4.24 4.31 19.29
CA ARG A 268 4.02 3.08 18.55
C ARG A 268 3.00 2.20 19.26
N VAL A 269 2.02 1.70 18.53
CA VAL A 269 1.05 0.74 19.03
C VAL A 269 1.60 -0.69 18.90
N PRO A 270 1.70 -1.46 19.99
CA PRO A 270 2.06 -2.87 19.92
C PRO A 270 0.99 -3.68 19.17
N GLN A 271 1.41 -4.72 18.44
CA GLN A 271 0.49 -5.68 17.85
C GLN A 271 -0.16 -6.53 18.95
N ALA A 272 -1.46 -6.79 18.81
CA ALA A 272 -2.10 -7.86 19.55
C ALA A 272 -1.61 -9.21 18.99
N HIS A 273 -1.49 -10.20 19.85
CA HIS A 273 -1.03 -11.54 19.52
C HIS A 273 -2.13 -12.54 19.86
N THR A 274 -2.35 -13.53 19.00
CA THR A 274 -3.21 -14.65 19.34
C THR A 274 -2.41 -15.94 19.31
N TYR A 275 -2.81 -16.84 20.20
CA TYR A 275 -2.43 -18.24 20.14
C TYR A 275 -3.69 -19.03 19.89
N SER A 276 -3.68 -19.85 18.84
CA SER A 276 -4.86 -20.58 18.43
C SER A 276 -4.54 -22.04 18.18
N ASP A 277 -5.43 -22.94 18.61
CA ASP A 277 -5.30 -24.37 18.35
C ASP A 277 -6.33 -24.78 17.31
N LEU A 278 -5.83 -25.12 16.11
CA LEU A 278 -6.62 -25.73 15.05
C LEU A 278 -6.23 -27.21 14.95
N CYS A 279 -7.11 -28.08 15.45
CA CYS A 279 -6.97 -29.54 15.33
C CYS A 279 -5.62 -30.10 15.84
N GLY A 280 -5.13 -29.58 16.96
CA GLY A 280 -3.89 -30.00 17.63
C GLY A 280 -2.63 -29.28 17.15
N LYS A 281 -2.74 -28.38 16.17
CA LYS A 281 -1.64 -27.53 15.71
C LYS A 281 -1.84 -26.12 16.25
N LEU A 282 -0.81 -25.64 16.95
CA LEU A 282 -0.76 -24.28 17.47
C LEU A 282 -0.33 -23.30 16.37
N TYR A 283 -1.08 -22.22 16.23
CA TYR A 283 -0.77 -21.07 15.39
C TYR A 283 -0.49 -19.85 16.27
N THR A 284 0.34 -18.95 15.75
CA THR A 284 0.67 -17.67 16.40
C THR A 284 0.52 -16.57 15.37
N GLU A 285 -0.54 -15.80 15.52
CA GLU A 285 -0.91 -14.75 14.58
C GLU A 285 -0.82 -13.39 15.27
N LYS A 286 -0.66 -12.32 14.48
CA LYS A 286 -0.51 -10.95 14.99
C LYS A 286 -1.46 -10.03 14.27
N SER A 287 -2.01 -9.06 15.01
CA SER A 287 -2.84 -8.01 14.42
C SER A 287 -2.05 -7.19 13.40
N ASP A 288 -2.75 -6.64 12.42
CA ASP A 288 -2.24 -5.76 11.37
C ASP A 288 -1.78 -4.36 11.84
N SER A 289 -1.60 -4.12 13.14
CA SER A 289 -1.32 -2.78 13.66
C SER A 289 0.07 -2.26 13.24
N ARG A 290 0.11 -1.45 12.18
CA ARG A 290 1.22 -0.50 11.91
C ARG A 290 0.95 0.88 12.48
N ASN A 291 0.01 0.99 13.42
CA ASN A 291 -0.52 2.27 13.88
C ASN A 291 0.45 3.01 14.80
N ILE A 292 0.52 4.31 14.59
CA ILE A 292 1.14 5.30 15.47
C ILE A 292 -0.01 6.14 16.02
N ILE A 293 -0.02 6.38 17.33
CA ILE A 293 -0.92 7.35 17.95
C ILE A 293 -0.08 8.58 18.26
N THR A 294 -0.44 9.73 17.70
CA THR A 294 0.19 11.01 18.05
C THR A 294 -0.61 11.67 19.17
N VAL A 295 0.05 11.91 20.31
CA VAL A 295 -0.54 12.62 21.45
C VAL A 295 -0.17 14.10 21.36
N TYR A 296 -1.18 14.94 21.21
CA TYR A 296 -1.05 16.39 21.20
C TYR A 296 -1.31 16.97 22.59
N GLU A 297 -0.82 18.19 22.81
CA GLU A 297 -1.14 18.93 24.03
C GLU A 297 -2.65 19.14 24.13
N ASN A 298 -3.19 18.97 25.34
CA ASN A 298 -4.60 19.14 25.56
C ASN A 298 -4.94 20.63 25.41
N ILE A 299 -5.70 20.98 24.37
CA ILE A 299 -6.21 22.33 24.20
C ILE A 299 -7.33 22.52 25.23
N SER A 300 -7.06 23.27 26.30
CA SER A 300 -8.09 23.59 27.29
C SER A 300 -9.15 24.47 26.63
N TYR A 301 -10.29 23.88 26.27
CA TYR A 301 -11.47 24.66 25.99
C TYR A 301 -12.01 25.17 27.33
N VAL A 302 -11.88 26.46 27.56
CA VAL A 302 -12.70 27.15 28.57
C VAL A 302 -14.15 26.93 28.15
N ASP A 303 -14.99 26.40 29.05
CA ASP A 303 -16.43 26.20 28.83
C ASP A 303 -17.06 27.50 28.31
N TYR A 304 -17.25 27.61 26.99
CA TYR A 304 -17.80 28.81 26.38
C TYR A 304 -19.33 28.73 26.39
N ARG A 305 -19.92 29.27 27.44
CA ARG A 305 -21.36 29.57 27.46
C ARG A 305 -21.65 30.78 26.59
N ASN A 306 -22.07 30.55 25.35
CA ASN A 306 -23.29 31.07 24.73
C ASN A 306 -23.18 31.06 23.20
N LYS A 307 -24.30 30.69 22.56
CA LYS A 307 -24.55 30.87 21.12
C LYS A 307 -24.28 32.31 20.67
N THR A 308 -23.21 32.52 19.93
CA THR A 308 -23.07 33.61 18.95
C THR A 308 -22.04 33.15 17.91
N LEU A 309 -22.36 33.36 16.63
CA LEU A 309 -21.66 32.93 15.41
C LEU A 309 -20.13 32.91 15.58
N THR A 310 -19.46 31.77 15.33
CA THR A 310 -18.00 31.59 15.48
C THR A 310 -17.20 32.01 14.24
N GLU A 311 -17.87 32.21 13.11
CA GLU A 311 -17.27 32.49 11.81
C GLU A 311 -18.11 33.54 11.06
N VAL A 312 -17.42 34.39 10.28
CA VAL A 312 -18.02 35.30 9.32
C VAL A 312 -17.38 35.14 7.94
N VAL A 313 -18.23 35.07 6.91
CA VAL A 313 -17.80 35.07 5.51
C VAL A 313 -18.03 36.46 4.93
N LEU A 314 -16.97 37.06 4.38
CA LEU A 314 -16.95 38.40 3.81
C LEU A 314 -16.54 38.33 2.34
N SER A 315 -17.12 39.21 1.52
CA SER A 315 -16.62 39.40 0.17
C SER A 315 -15.33 40.22 0.22
N SER A 316 -14.40 39.92 -0.68
CA SER A 316 -13.19 40.72 -0.87
C SER A 316 -13.53 42.21 -1.03
N GLY A 317 -12.97 43.04 -0.15
CA GLY A 317 -13.21 44.50 -0.08
C GLY A 317 -14.26 44.93 0.96
N ASP A 318 -14.97 44.00 1.61
CA ASP A 318 -15.91 44.32 2.68
C ASP A 318 -15.20 44.85 3.94
N LEU A 319 -15.92 45.68 4.70
CA LEU A 319 -15.41 46.30 5.92
C LEU A 319 -15.24 45.26 7.04
N LEU A 320 -14.06 45.26 7.66
CA LEU A 320 -13.69 44.41 8.78
C LEU A 320 -13.99 45.02 10.14
N SER A 321 -14.28 46.32 10.22
CA SER A 321 -14.32 47.07 11.48
C SER A 321 -15.33 46.54 12.52
N ALA A 322 -16.37 45.83 12.08
CA ALA A 322 -17.34 45.19 12.98
C ALA A 322 -16.83 43.87 13.62
N TYR A 323 -15.74 43.32 13.09
CA TYR A 323 -15.18 42.02 13.46
C TYR A 323 -13.78 42.13 14.08
N LEU A 324 -13.30 43.35 14.34
CA LEU A 324 -12.04 43.62 15.01
C LEU A 324 -12.29 44.31 16.37
N ASP A 325 -11.46 44.01 17.35
CA ASP A 325 -11.38 44.77 18.59
C ASP A 325 -10.63 46.11 18.39
N GLU A 326 -10.56 46.91 19.46
CA GLU A 326 -9.86 48.21 19.47
C GLU A 326 -8.35 48.12 19.19
N ASN A 327 -7.75 46.93 19.31
CA ASN A 327 -6.34 46.66 19.06
C ASN A 327 -6.08 46.02 17.68
N GLY A 328 -7.14 45.80 16.89
CA GLY A 328 -7.10 45.19 15.57
C GLY A 328 -7.11 43.65 15.57
N SER A 329 -7.49 43.01 16.68
CA SER A 329 -7.60 41.55 16.78
C SER A 329 -8.97 41.06 16.31
N THR A 330 -9.00 39.98 15.54
CA THR A 330 -10.25 39.39 15.05
C THR A 330 -11.09 38.82 16.21
N LEU A 331 -12.37 39.19 16.25
CA LEU A 331 -13.31 38.71 17.25
C LEU A 331 -13.85 37.31 16.92
N LEU A 332 -13.82 36.93 15.63
CA LEU A 332 -14.35 35.70 15.05
C LEU A 332 -13.39 35.16 13.98
N ASP A 333 -13.58 33.92 13.56
CA ASP A 333 -12.95 33.42 12.35
C ASP A 333 -13.47 34.20 11.13
N ILE A 334 -12.58 34.67 10.26
CA ILE A 334 -12.93 35.47 9.08
C ILE A 334 -12.53 34.73 7.82
N TRP A 335 -13.50 34.54 6.92
CA TRP A 335 -13.30 33.99 5.60
C TRP A 335 -13.53 35.08 4.55
N VAL A 336 -12.48 35.50 3.84
CA VAL A 336 -12.58 36.52 2.79
C VAL A 336 -12.56 35.84 1.42
N GLU A 337 -13.61 36.01 0.62
CA GLU A 337 -13.73 35.36 -0.70
C GLU A 337 -13.70 36.35 -1.86
N ASN A 338 -12.96 36.00 -2.91
CA ASN A 338 -13.18 36.52 -4.26
C ASN A 338 -13.62 35.38 -5.17
N LYS A 339 -14.95 35.22 -5.30
CA LYS A 339 -15.56 34.14 -6.10
C LYS A 339 -15.20 34.20 -7.59
N SER A 340 -15.01 35.40 -8.14
CA SER A 340 -14.63 35.58 -9.56
C SER A 340 -13.22 35.10 -9.85
N LEU A 341 -12.35 35.07 -8.85
CA LEU A 341 -10.96 34.63 -8.95
C LEU A 341 -10.73 33.22 -8.38
N ASP A 342 -11.79 32.55 -7.90
CA ASP A 342 -11.73 31.32 -7.08
C ASP A 342 -10.62 31.38 -6.02
N ALA A 343 -10.56 32.51 -5.31
CA ALA A 343 -9.54 32.77 -4.29
C ALA A 343 -10.20 33.07 -2.95
N SER A 344 -9.60 32.57 -1.88
CA SER A 344 -10.09 32.80 -0.52
C SER A 344 -8.95 32.90 0.49
N LEU A 345 -9.16 33.71 1.53
CA LEU A 345 -8.25 33.86 2.65
C LEU A 345 -8.99 33.58 3.96
N PHE A 346 -8.52 32.60 4.70
CA PHE A 346 -8.98 32.32 6.05
C PHE A 346 -8.08 32.97 7.10
N ILE A 347 -8.69 33.60 8.10
CA ILE A 347 -8.02 34.23 9.22
C ILE A 347 -8.65 33.73 10.51
N PRO A 348 -7.90 33.07 11.41
CA PRO A 348 -8.45 32.57 12.65
C PRO A 348 -8.81 33.72 13.61
N ALA A 349 -9.78 33.48 14.50
CA ALA A 349 -10.12 34.38 15.59
C ALA A 349 -8.89 34.68 16.48
N GLY A 350 -8.83 35.89 17.03
CA GLY A 350 -7.70 36.36 17.83
C GLY A 350 -6.47 36.79 17.02
N THR A 351 -6.51 36.74 15.69
CA THR A 351 -5.43 37.23 14.83
C THR A 351 -5.42 38.75 14.80
N ARG A 352 -4.28 39.36 15.05
CA ARG A 352 -4.11 40.80 14.93
C ARG A 352 -3.79 41.20 13.49
N LEU A 353 -4.69 42.00 12.91
CA LEU A 353 -4.63 42.48 11.54
C LEU A 353 -4.29 43.96 11.54
N LEU A 354 -3.03 44.29 11.25
CA LEU A 354 -2.55 45.66 11.18
C LEU A 354 -2.07 46.02 9.78
N ASP A 355 -2.34 47.26 9.38
CA ASP A 355 -1.77 47.84 8.17
C ASP A 355 -0.29 48.24 8.36
N SER A 356 0.32 48.77 7.30
CA SER A 356 1.71 49.23 7.32
C SER A 356 1.99 50.37 8.31
N GLN A 357 0.96 51.11 8.74
CA GLN A 357 1.01 52.19 9.73
C GLN A 357 0.78 51.68 11.16
N LYS A 358 0.57 50.36 11.34
CA LYS A 358 0.22 49.69 12.61
C LYS A 358 -1.19 50.01 13.12
N GLU A 359 -2.07 50.46 12.23
CA GLU A 359 -3.48 50.69 12.55
C GLU A 359 -4.31 49.43 12.20
N PRO A 360 -5.44 49.19 12.89
CA PRO A 360 -6.34 48.09 12.56
C PRO A 360 -6.79 48.10 11.10
N LEU A 361 -6.72 46.92 10.47
CA LEU A 361 -7.06 46.75 9.07
C LEU A 361 -8.54 47.05 8.79
N LYS A 362 -8.83 47.86 7.77
CA LYS A 362 -10.23 48.24 7.46
C LYS A 362 -10.95 47.25 6.56
N ALA A 363 -10.25 46.64 5.62
CA ALA A 363 -10.78 45.69 4.65
C ALA A 363 -9.62 44.84 4.10
N ILE A 364 -9.96 43.67 3.56
CA ILE A 364 -9.02 42.81 2.83
C ILE A 364 -9.52 42.65 1.41
N THR A 365 -8.66 42.94 0.45
CA THR A 365 -8.98 42.77 -0.97
C THR A 365 -8.05 41.74 -1.58
N ILE A 366 -8.63 40.72 -2.23
CA ILE A 366 -7.95 39.76 -3.09
C ILE A 366 -8.21 40.19 -4.52
N LYS A 367 -7.18 40.51 -5.29
CA LYS A 367 -7.32 40.92 -6.70
C LYS A 367 -6.30 40.24 -7.60
N GLU A 368 -6.63 40.16 -8.88
CA GLU A 368 -5.67 39.80 -9.92
C GLU A 368 -4.74 41.00 -10.17
N VAL A 369 -3.45 40.72 -10.30
CA VAL A 369 -2.40 41.73 -10.56
C VAL A 369 -1.51 41.28 -11.71
N ASP A 370 -0.83 42.25 -12.34
CA ASP A 370 0.21 41.95 -13.32
C ASP A 370 1.31 41.12 -12.66
N CYS A 371 1.68 40.01 -13.29
CA CYS A 371 2.64 39.10 -12.69
C CYS A 371 4.07 39.66 -12.77
N PRO A 372 4.80 39.74 -11.65
CA PRO A 372 6.23 40.04 -11.66
C PRO A 372 7.04 39.04 -12.50
N PRO A 373 8.25 39.40 -12.96
CA PRO A 373 9.12 38.49 -13.71
C PRO A 373 9.32 37.15 -12.98
N LEU A 374 9.07 36.04 -13.67
CA LEU A 374 9.15 34.69 -13.10
C LEU A 374 10.60 34.25 -12.84
N PRO A 375 10.86 33.43 -11.82
CA PRO A 375 12.19 32.95 -11.51
C PRO A 375 12.59 31.76 -12.41
N GLY A 376 13.76 31.85 -13.04
CA GLY A 376 14.39 30.73 -13.75
C GLY A 376 13.53 30.16 -14.88
N SER A 377 13.33 28.84 -14.86
CA SER A 377 12.55 28.10 -15.87
C SER A 377 11.10 27.85 -15.46
N LEU A 378 10.64 28.40 -14.33
CA LEU A 378 9.29 28.17 -13.82
C LEU A 378 8.24 28.84 -14.70
N ARG A 379 7.08 28.18 -14.80
CA ARG A 379 5.91 28.65 -15.55
C ARG A 379 4.81 29.06 -14.59
N LEU A 380 4.08 30.12 -14.93
CA LEU A 380 2.89 30.54 -14.21
C LEU A 380 1.75 29.56 -14.46
N VAL A 381 1.14 29.06 -13.38
CA VAL A 381 -0.04 28.23 -13.40
C VAL A 381 -1.22 29.07 -12.91
N GLY A 382 -2.04 29.56 -13.83
CA GLY A 382 -3.18 30.42 -13.51
C GLY A 382 -2.83 31.91 -13.50
N LYS A 383 -3.08 32.59 -12.38
CA LYS A 383 -3.00 34.06 -12.25
C LYS A 383 -2.07 34.47 -11.11
N CYS A 384 -1.73 35.75 -11.06
CA CYS A 384 -1.00 36.35 -9.94
C CYS A 384 -1.99 37.18 -9.11
N TYR A 385 -1.95 36.99 -7.80
CA TYR A 385 -2.94 37.47 -6.84
C TYR A 385 -2.27 38.45 -5.89
N GLY A 386 -2.79 39.68 -5.81
CA GLY A 386 -2.38 40.66 -4.81
C GLY A 386 -3.33 40.67 -3.63
N LEU A 387 -2.79 40.63 -2.41
CA LEU A 387 -3.53 40.92 -1.18
C LEU A 387 -3.32 42.38 -0.78
N GLU A 388 -4.41 43.10 -0.52
CA GLU A 388 -4.38 44.50 -0.10
C GLU A 388 -5.06 44.72 1.26
N PRO A 389 -4.59 45.71 2.05
CA PRO A 389 -3.50 46.64 1.73
C PRO A 389 -2.09 46.01 1.84
N VAL A 390 -1.21 46.40 0.92
CA VAL A 390 0.17 45.87 0.83
C VAL A 390 0.93 46.15 2.13
N GLY A 391 1.69 45.16 2.59
CA GLY A 391 2.50 45.29 3.81
C GLY A 391 1.71 45.11 5.12
N ALA A 392 0.42 44.77 5.04
CA ALA A 392 -0.32 44.30 6.21
C ALA A 392 0.29 43.00 6.75
N LYS A 393 0.25 42.83 8.07
CA LYS A 393 0.82 41.68 8.78
C LYS A 393 -0.24 40.97 9.61
N LEU A 394 -0.07 39.65 9.72
CA LEU A 394 -0.84 38.79 10.60
C LEU A 394 0.14 38.20 11.62
N ASP A 395 -0.20 38.30 12.90
CA ASP A 395 0.60 37.70 13.98
C ASP A 395 0.36 36.19 14.13
N LEU A 396 -0.82 35.71 13.73
CA LEU A 396 -1.15 34.30 13.49
C LEU A 396 -1.25 34.04 11.98
N SER A 397 -0.80 32.87 11.53
CA SER A 397 -0.80 32.53 10.11
C SER A 397 -2.22 32.43 9.54
N GLY A 398 -2.50 33.18 8.47
CA GLY A 398 -3.70 33.01 7.65
C GLY A 398 -3.50 31.94 6.59
N ARG A 399 -4.58 31.36 6.05
CA ARG A 399 -4.52 30.35 4.99
C ARG A 399 -5.09 30.91 3.69
N LEU A 400 -4.23 31.12 2.71
CA LEU A 400 -4.62 31.48 1.34
C LEU A 400 -4.92 30.21 0.54
N SER A 401 -6.04 30.19 -0.17
CA SER A 401 -6.41 29.10 -1.08
C SER A 401 -6.76 29.65 -2.45
N LEU A 402 -6.13 29.08 -3.48
CA LEU A 402 -6.23 29.49 -4.88
C LEU A 402 -6.74 28.33 -5.72
N GLY A 403 -7.75 28.59 -6.55
CA GLY A 403 -8.22 27.66 -7.58
C GLY A 403 -7.20 27.49 -8.71
N LEU A 404 -7.03 26.24 -9.15
CA LEU A 404 -6.28 25.86 -10.33
C LEU A 404 -7.25 25.47 -11.43
N ASN A 405 -7.01 25.97 -12.64
CA ASN A 405 -7.74 25.50 -13.82
C ASN A 405 -7.33 24.05 -14.14
N ASN A 406 -8.24 23.25 -14.73
CA ASN A 406 -8.04 21.82 -15.07
C ASN A 406 -6.88 21.50 -16.04
N LEU A 407 -6.10 22.51 -16.45
CA LEU A 407 -4.96 22.42 -17.36
C LEU A 407 -3.72 22.94 -16.63
N ILE A 408 -3.12 22.11 -15.78
CA ILE A 408 -1.84 22.43 -15.15
C ILE A 408 -0.74 22.16 -16.18
N GLU A 409 -0.20 23.22 -16.79
CA GLU A 409 0.99 23.14 -17.62
C GLU A 409 2.25 23.17 -16.73
N GLY A 410 2.82 22.01 -16.42
CA GLY A 410 4.07 21.88 -15.68
C GLY A 410 4.05 20.80 -14.60
N ASN A 411 5.20 20.52 -14.01
CA ASN A 411 5.35 19.57 -12.91
C ASN A 411 5.45 20.33 -11.57
N PHE A 412 4.86 19.76 -10.52
CA PHE A 412 4.99 20.24 -9.12
C PHE A 412 4.53 21.70 -8.89
N PRO A 413 3.23 22.03 -9.05
CA PRO A 413 2.73 23.37 -8.76
C PRO A 413 2.86 23.71 -7.28
N ALA A 414 3.40 24.89 -6.97
CA ALA A 414 3.51 25.42 -5.61
C ALA A 414 3.21 26.92 -5.56
N ILE A 415 2.74 27.44 -4.42
CA ILE A 415 2.53 28.88 -4.21
C ILE A 415 3.89 29.52 -3.91
N TYR A 416 4.18 30.60 -4.63
CA TYR A 416 5.31 31.48 -4.38
C TYR A 416 4.80 32.85 -3.94
N ARG A 417 5.51 33.45 -2.98
CA ARG A 417 5.34 34.82 -2.53
C ARG A 417 6.40 35.69 -3.19
N TYR A 418 5.99 36.79 -3.82
CA TYR A 418 6.92 37.79 -4.33
C TYR A 418 7.34 38.72 -3.20
N ASP A 419 8.65 38.96 -3.06
CA ASP A 419 9.21 39.99 -2.18
C ASP A 419 9.59 41.20 -3.03
N GLU A 420 8.79 42.25 -2.95
CA GLU A 420 9.00 43.48 -3.72
C GLU A 420 10.34 44.17 -3.37
N ASN A 421 10.81 44.05 -2.13
CA ASN A 421 12.04 44.73 -1.69
C ASN A 421 13.28 44.13 -2.35
N ASN A 422 13.28 42.81 -2.51
CA ASN A 422 14.41 42.05 -3.05
C ASN A 422 14.19 41.64 -4.51
N SER A 423 12.98 41.87 -5.06
CA SER A 423 12.56 41.45 -6.39
C SER A 423 12.77 39.95 -6.65
N ILE A 424 12.46 39.12 -5.63
CA ILE A 424 12.62 37.67 -5.67
C ILE A 424 11.31 36.97 -5.34
N TRP A 425 11.12 35.79 -5.93
CA TRP A 425 10.07 34.86 -5.53
C TRP A 425 10.60 33.89 -4.49
N THR A 426 9.84 33.71 -3.40
CA THR A 426 10.14 32.75 -2.35
C THR A 426 9.07 31.68 -2.35
N LEU A 427 9.50 30.41 -2.32
CA LEU A 427 8.59 29.27 -2.21
C LEU A 427 7.87 29.32 -0.85
N THR A 428 6.56 29.15 -0.86
CA THR A 428 5.74 29.00 0.34
C THR A 428 5.31 27.53 0.47
N ASP A 429 5.37 26.99 1.69
CA ASP A 429 4.89 25.64 1.96
C ASP A 429 3.42 25.52 1.56
N SER A 430 3.19 24.71 0.53
CA SER A 430 1.91 24.62 -0.17
C SER A 430 1.37 23.20 -0.14
N THR A 431 0.06 23.06 0.02
CA THR A 431 -0.65 21.79 -0.08
C THR A 431 -1.58 21.82 -1.27
N LEU A 432 -1.42 20.88 -2.19
CA LEU A 432 -2.31 20.68 -3.33
C LEU A 432 -3.40 19.66 -2.96
N ASN A 433 -4.66 20.03 -3.13
CA ASN A 433 -5.81 19.16 -2.98
C ASN A 433 -6.75 19.34 -4.18
N GLU A 434 -6.87 18.30 -5.01
CA GLU A 434 -7.61 18.32 -6.27
C GLU A 434 -7.21 19.54 -7.14
N ASN A 435 -8.15 20.48 -7.34
CA ASN A 435 -7.99 21.71 -8.12
C ASN A 435 -7.76 22.94 -7.24
N LYS A 436 -7.42 22.79 -5.95
CA LYS A 436 -7.09 23.91 -5.07
C LYS A 436 -5.72 23.72 -4.45
N ILE A 437 -4.96 24.81 -4.42
CA ILE A 437 -3.69 24.87 -3.72
C ILE A 437 -3.79 25.87 -2.57
N SER A 438 -3.35 25.47 -1.39
CA SER A 438 -3.37 26.31 -0.20
C SER A 438 -1.98 26.51 0.36
N ALA A 439 -1.72 27.69 0.94
CA ALA A 439 -0.51 27.97 1.69
C ALA A 439 -0.81 28.84 2.91
N ASN A 440 0.01 28.71 3.95
CA ASN A 440 -0.02 29.59 5.10
C ASN A 440 0.76 30.87 4.79
N LEU A 441 0.21 32.02 5.17
CA LEU A 441 0.85 33.32 5.01
C LEU A 441 0.88 34.11 6.32
N SER A 442 1.86 35.00 6.41
CA SER A 442 2.09 35.91 7.55
C SER A 442 1.92 37.39 7.18
N ASP A 443 1.79 37.69 5.90
CA ASP A 443 1.77 39.06 5.39
C ASP A 443 1.08 39.16 4.03
N PHE A 444 0.70 40.38 3.68
CA PHE A 444 0.05 40.68 2.41
C PHE A 444 1.08 41.10 1.37
N SER A 445 1.18 40.30 0.31
CA SER A 445 2.04 40.51 -0.85
C SER A 445 1.36 39.99 -2.13
N VAL A 446 2.13 39.90 -3.21
CA VAL A 446 1.76 39.20 -4.44
C VAL A 446 2.09 37.71 -4.32
N TYR A 447 1.13 36.87 -4.67
CA TYR A 447 1.22 35.41 -4.65
C TYR A 447 0.90 34.85 -6.03
N ALA A 448 1.59 33.78 -6.42
CA ALA A 448 1.32 33.08 -7.68
C ALA A 448 1.59 31.58 -7.53
N VAL A 449 0.93 30.76 -8.33
CA VAL A 449 1.23 29.33 -8.41
C VAL A 449 2.20 29.11 -9.57
N LEU A 450 3.38 28.55 -9.30
CA LEU A 450 4.41 28.30 -10.30
C LEU A 450 4.73 26.79 -10.39
N ALA A 451 5.11 26.32 -11.58
CA ALA A 451 5.46 24.92 -11.84
C ALA A 451 6.73 24.77 -12.70
N GLU A 452 7.43 23.65 -12.57
CA GLU A 452 8.63 23.31 -13.34
C GLU A 452 8.28 22.86 -14.77
N PRO A 453 9.18 23.08 -15.76
CA PRO A 453 9.02 22.53 -17.09
C PRO A 453 9.21 20.99 -17.07
N PRO A 454 8.58 20.24 -17.99
CA PRO A 454 8.73 18.79 -18.07
C PRO A 454 10.17 18.37 -18.47
N ALA A 455 10.72 17.30 -17.87
CA ALA A 455 12.11 16.83 -18.07
C ALA A 455 12.24 15.48 -18.83
N GLU A 456 13.33 15.28 -19.58
CA GLU A 456 13.71 14.03 -20.30
C GLU A 456 14.77 13.21 -19.52
N ILE A 457 14.73 11.86 -19.57
CA ILE A 457 15.59 10.96 -18.77
C ILE A 457 16.22 9.81 -19.61
N LYS A 458 17.47 9.38 -19.28
CA LYS A 458 18.23 8.25 -19.86
C LYS A 458 18.32 7.04 -18.93
N LEU A 459 18.41 5.82 -19.48
CA LEU A 459 18.29 4.53 -18.77
C LEU A 459 19.52 3.61 -18.83
N ASN A 460 19.71 2.81 -17.77
CA ASN A 460 20.71 1.75 -17.63
C ASN A 460 20.03 0.40 -17.35
N VAL A 461 20.52 -0.70 -17.95
CA VAL A 461 19.93 -2.05 -17.90
C VAL A 461 20.88 -3.05 -17.24
N LYS A 462 20.35 -3.98 -16.45
CA LYS A 462 21.09 -5.10 -15.82
C LYS A 462 20.49 -6.45 -16.25
N VAL A 463 21.33 -7.41 -16.60
CA VAL A 463 20.95 -8.74 -17.08
C VAL A 463 21.13 -9.78 -15.97
N VAL A 464 20.15 -10.68 -15.79
CA VAL A 464 20.24 -11.83 -14.89
C VAL A 464 20.21 -13.12 -15.73
N PRO A 465 21.17 -14.06 -15.55
CA PRO A 465 21.20 -15.33 -16.28
C PRO A 465 20.41 -16.44 -15.54
N SER A 466 19.78 -17.32 -16.32
CA SER A 466 19.20 -18.60 -15.87
C SER A 466 20.13 -19.79 -16.06
#